data_AF-A0A9E3EYV3-F1
#
_entry.id   AF-A0A9E3EYV3-F1
#
_cell.length_a   1.000
_cell.length_b   1.000
_cell.length_c   1.000
_cell.angle_alpha   90.00
_cell.angle_beta   90.00
_cell.angle_gamma   90.00
#
_symmetry.space_group_name_H-M   'P 1'
#
loop_
_entity.id
_entity.type
_entity.pdbx_description
1 polymer ?
#
loop_
_entity_poly.entity_id
_entity_poly.type
_entity_poly.pdbx_seq_one_letter_code
_entity_poly.pdbx_strand_id
1 'polypeptide(L)'
;DEGTSSEPATGFTLYMDTVLGAATVEPPSKRLYVPVNVAWAELARWRGEGFHTVHGLGPVEDVRAEAVRLACAYALINGEAVVL
;
A
#
# COMPACT_ATOMS: atom_id res chain seq x y z
N ASP A 1 -36.26 35.32 -20.42
CA ASP A 1 -35.38 34.99 -19.28
C ASP A 1 -35.02 33.52 -19.38
N GLU A 2 -33.99 33.18 -20.16
CA GLU A 2 -32.55 33.24 -19.82
C GLU A 2 -32.17 32.22 -18.73
N GLY A 3 -31.60 31.09 -19.15
CA GLY A 3 -31.20 30.04 -18.22
C GLY A 3 -30.47 28.83 -18.79
N THR A 4 -29.77 28.91 -19.94
CA THR A 4 -28.86 27.82 -20.35
C THR A 4 -27.79 28.30 -21.33
N SER A 5 -26.86 29.14 -20.86
CA SER A 5 -25.56 29.24 -21.54
C SER A 5 -24.78 27.96 -21.24
N SER A 6 -24.81 26.99 -22.16
CA SER A 6 -23.93 25.83 -22.07
C SER A 6 -22.48 26.31 -22.08
N GLU A 7 -21.73 25.99 -21.04
CA GLU A 7 -20.30 26.31 -20.96
C GLU A 7 -19.51 25.38 -21.88
N PRO A 8 -18.45 25.86 -22.55
CA PRO A 8 -17.56 24.99 -23.33
C PRO A 8 -16.95 23.92 -22.43
N ALA A 9 -17.19 22.65 -22.76
CA ALA A 9 -16.64 21.51 -22.03
C ALA A 9 -15.82 20.61 -22.96
N THR A 10 -14.71 20.10 -22.47
CA THR A 10 -13.88 19.08 -23.15
C THR A 10 -13.40 18.07 -22.11
N GLY A 11 -13.51 16.79 -22.43
CA GLY A 11 -13.05 15.70 -21.58
C GLY A 11 -12.81 14.44 -22.40
N PHE A 12 -12.07 13.50 -21.83
CA PHE A 12 -11.88 12.17 -22.37
C PHE A 12 -12.03 11.14 -21.25
N THR A 13 -12.42 9.92 -21.62
CA THR A 13 -12.53 8.79 -20.70
C THR A 13 -11.35 7.85 -20.92
N LEU A 14 -10.70 7.43 -19.82
CA LEU A 14 -9.70 6.38 -19.85
C LEU A 14 -10.32 5.05 -19.42
N TYR A 15 -9.95 3.99 -20.12
CA TYR A 15 -10.26 2.62 -19.71
C TYR A 15 -9.08 2.08 -18.90
N MET A 16 -9.27 1.93 -17.59
CA MET A 16 -8.18 1.53 -16.70
C MET A 16 -7.62 0.15 -17.04
N ASP A 17 -8.43 -0.76 -17.57
CA ASP A 17 -7.96 -2.08 -18.03
C ASP A 17 -6.96 -1.95 -19.19
N THR A 18 -7.19 -1.01 -20.12
CA THR A 18 -6.26 -0.72 -21.22
C THR A 18 -4.97 -0.09 -20.70
N VAL A 19 -5.08 0.84 -19.74
CA VAL A 19 -3.91 1.45 -19.10
C VAL A 19 -3.08 0.41 -18.35
N LEU A 20 -3.72 -0.46 -17.57
CA LEU A 20 -3.07 -1.51 -16.81
C LEU A 20 -2.42 -2.57 -17.72
N GLY A 21 -3.08 -2.96 -18.81
CA GLY A 21 -2.51 -3.87 -19.80
C GLY A 21 -1.28 -3.31 -20.53
N ALA A 22 -1.18 -1.98 -20.66
CA ALA A 22 -0.04 -1.29 -21.25
C ALA A 22 1.05 -0.90 -20.24
N ALA A 23 0.78 -0.97 -18.93
CA ALA A 23 1.70 -0.52 -17.90
C ALA A 23 2.81 -1.55 -17.63
N THR A 24 4.04 -1.07 -17.47
CA THR A 24 5.12 -1.85 -16.85
C THR A 24 4.98 -1.72 -15.34
N VAL A 25 4.70 -2.84 -14.67
CA VAL A 25 4.58 -2.87 -13.20
C VAL A 25 5.93 -3.26 -12.62
N GLU A 26 6.52 -2.37 -11.82
CA GLU A 26 7.71 -2.72 -11.03
C GLU A 26 7.35 -3.80 -9.99
N PRO A 27 8.25 -4.75 -9.73
CA PRO A 27 8.01 -5.77 -8.71
C PRO A 27 7.70 -5.09 -7.38
N PRO A 28 6.80 -5.70 -6.57
CA PRO A 28 6.38 -5.10 -5.32
C PRO A 28 7.59 -4.79 -4.47
N SER A 29 7.64 -3.54 -4.02
CA SER A 29 8.65 -3.04 -3.10
C SER A 29 8.70 -3.89 -1.82
N LYS A 30 9.74 -3.72 -1.00
CA LYS A 30 9.92 -4.49 0.24
C LYS A 30 8.75 -4.21 1.21
N ARG A 31 7.63 -4.95 1.08
CA ARG A 31 6.44 -4.77 1.90
C ARG A 31 6.65 -5.47 3.23
N LEU A 32 6.63 -4.69 4.31
CA LEU A 32 6.84 -5.13 5.68
C LEU A 32 5.53 -5.01 6.46
N TYR A 33 5.00 -6.13 6.92
CA TYR A 33 3.92 -6.11 7.91
C TYR A 33 4.47 -5.70 9.27
N VAL A 34 3.80 -4.76 9.94
CA VAL A 34 4.18 -4.25 11.24
C VAL A 34 3.01 -4.43 12.22
N PRO A 35 3.17 -5.23 13.29
CA PRO A 35 2.12 -5.44 14.29
C PRO A 35 1.61 -4.14 14.95
N VAL A 36 0.34 -4.16 15.38
CA VAL A 36 -0.35 -2.98 15.95
C VAL A 36 0.36 -2.36 17.17
N ASN A 37 1.11 -3.16 17.92
CA ASN A 37 1.81 -2.72 19.14
C ASN A 37 3.09 -1.92 18.88
N VAL A 38 3.52 -1.80 17.62
CA VAL A 38 4.66 -0.98 17.24
C VAL A 38 4.20 0.46 17.02
N ALA A 39 4.90 1.43 17.62
CA ALA A 39 4.49 2.83 17.55
C ALA A 39 4.70 3.40 16.14
N TRP A 40 3.79 4.29 15.72
CA TRP A 40 3.85 4.94 14.41
C TRP A 40 5.17 5.69 14.14
N ALA A 41 5.78 6.24 15.19
CA ALA A 41 7.06 6.94 15.10
C ALA A 41 8.21 5.99 14.68
N GLU A 42 8.17 4.72 15.09
CA GLU A 42 9.21 3.73 14.76
C GLU A 42 9.17 3.34 13.28
N LEU A 43 8.01 3.45 12.62
CA LEU A 43 7.85 3.12 11.20
C LEU A 43 8.68 4.02 10.28
N ALA A 44 9.04 5.23 10.73
CA ALA A 44 9.86 6.14 9.93
C ALA A 44 11.23 5.55 9.59
N ARG A 45 11.83 4.79 10.54
CA ARG A 45 13.09 4.10 10.32
C ARG A 45 12.97 3.09 9.17
N TRP A 46 11.96 2.22 9.24
CA TRP A 46 11.73 1.18 8.23
C TRP A 46 11.46 1.75 6.84
N ARG A 47 10.70 2.84 6.75
CA ARG A 47 10.51 3.54 5.47
C ARG A 47 11.82 4.12 4.93
N GLY A 48 12.67 4.66 5.82
CA GLY A 48 14.02 5.11 5.45
C GLY A 48 14.93 4.00 4.92
N GLU A 49 14.71 2.75 5.36
CA GLU A 49 15.41 1.55 4.85
C GLU A 49 14.82 1.01 3.54
N GLY A 50 13.79 1.67 2.98
CA GLY A 50 13.15 1.29 1.73
C GLY A 50 12.00 0.30 1.86
N PHE A 51 11.50 0.05 3.08
CA PHE A 51 10.30 -0.75 3.28
C PHE A 51 9.03 0.07 3.06
N HIS A 52 8.03 -0.56 2.46
CA HIS A 52 6.64 -0.09 2.53
C HIS A 52 5.96 -0.77 3.70
N THR A 53 5.71 -0.01 4.75
CA THR A 53 5.14 -0.53 6.00
C THR A 53 3.63 -0.70 5.89
N VAL A 54 3.11 -1.87 6.23
CA VAL A 54 1.67 -2.17 6.39
C VAL A 54 1.41 -2.36 7.88
N HIS A 55 0.81 -1.37 8.54
CA HIS A 55 0.55 -1.42 9.97
C HIS A 55 -0.73 -2.21 10.28
N GLY A 56 -0.63 -3.15 11.21
CA GLY A 56 -1.77 -3.90 11.70
C GLY A 56 -2.74 -3.01 12.46
N LEU A 57 -4.03 -3.23 12.25
CA LEU A 57 -5.09 -2.44 12.90
C LEU A 57 -5.54 -3.03 14.25
N GLY A 58 -5.07 -4.23 14.59
CA GLY A 58 -5.42 -4.94 15.82
C GLY A 58 -4.42 -6.06 16.12
N PRO A 59 -4.50 -6.68 17.31
CA PRO A 59 -3.65 -7.81 17.65
C PRO A 59 -3.99 -9.00 16.74
N VAL A 60 -2.96 -9.77 16.39
CA VAL A 60 -3.08 -11.00 15.60
C VAL A 60 -2.31 -12.11 16.30
N GLU A 61 -2.79 -13.34 16.19
CA GLU A 61 -2.15 -14.50 16.81
C GLU A 61 -0.86 -14.90 16.07
N ASP A 62 -0.90 -14.87 14.74
CA ASP A 62 0.23 -15.22 13.89
C ASP A 62 0.60 -14.04 12.97
N VAL A 63 1.70 -13.38 13.34
CA VAL A 63 2.27 -12.24 12.61
C VAL A 63 2.72 -12.63 11.20
N ARG A 64 3.23 -13.85 11.00
CA ARG A 64 3.67 -14.32 9.67
C ARG A 64 2.47 -14.61 8.78
N ALA A 65 1.48 -15.33 9.31
CA ALA A 65 0.26 -15.64 8.57
C ALA A 65 -0.48 -14.37 8.15
N GLU A 66 -0.57 -13.38 9.04
CA GLU A 66 -1.19 -12.09 8.72
C GLU A 66 -0.41 -11.32 7.64
N ALA A 67 0.92 -11.35 7.72
CA ALA A 67 1.77 -10.72 6.71
C ALA A 67 1.58 -11.36 5.32
N VAL A 68 1.48 -12.70 5.24
CA VAL A 68 1.16 -13.42 3.99
C VAL A 68 -0.24 -13.05 3.50
N ARG A 69 -1.25 -13.00 4.38
CA ARG A 69 -2.63 -12.61 4.04
C ARG A 69 -2.69 -11.22 3.41
N LEU A 70 -1.82 -10.32 3.83
CA LEU A 70 -1.72 -8.95 3.33
C LEU A 70 -0.73 -8.78 2.17
N ALA A 71 -0.19 -9.88 1.64
CA ALA A 71 0.81 -9.92 0.56
C ALA A 71 2.09 -9.12 0.88
N CYS A 72 2.51 -9.14 2.15
CA CYS A 72 3.81 -8.64 2.56
C CYS A 72 4.87 -9.73 2.34
N ALA A 73 6.06 -9.36 1.92
CA ALA A 73 7.19 -10.29 1.79
C ALA A 73 8.01 -10.40 3.09
N TYR A 74 7.80 -9.46 4.02
CA TYR A 74 8.48 -9.39 5.31
C TYR A 74 7.47 -9.17 6.44
N ALA A 75 7.83 -9.59 7.64
CA ALA A 75 7.12 -9.25 8.87
C ALA A 75 8.07 -8.77 9.96
N LEU A 76 7.64 -7.78 10.75
CA LEU A 76 8.40 -7.28 11.88
C LEU A 76 8.18 -8.20 13.09
N ILE A 77 9.21 -8.93 13.48
CA ILE A 77 9.19 -9.91 14.58
C ILE A 77 10.37 -9.61 15.49
N ASN A 78 10.12 -9.43 16.80
CA ASN A 78 11.14 -9.12 17.80
C ASN A 78 12.06 -7.94 17.43
N GLY A 79 11.53 -6.94 16.70
CA GLY A 79 12.28 -5.75 16.28
C GLY A 79 13.06 -5.91 14.96
N GLU A 80 12.98 -7.07 14.31
CA GLU A 80 13.68 -7.37 13.06
C GLU A 80 12.71 -7.61 11.90
N ALA A 81 13.08 -7.15 10.70
CA ALA A 81 12.35 -7.45 9.47
C ALA A 81 12.74 -8.84 8.98
N VAL A 82 11.86 -9.83 9.18
CA VAL A 82 12.08 -11.22 8.81
C VAL A 82 11.37 -11.54 7.50
N VAL A 83 12.06 -12.19 6.58
CA VAL A 83 11.46 -12.68 5.32
C VAL A 83 10.48 -13.84 5.60
N LEU A 84 9.38 -13.86 4.85
CA LEU A 84 8.33 -14.88 4.94
C LEU A 84 8.57 -16.09 4.04
#